data_AF-A0A261BMS5-F1
#
_entry.id   AF-A0A261BMS5-F1
#
_cell.length_a   1.000
_cell.length_b   1.000
_cell.length_c   1.000
_cell.angle_alpha   90.00
_cell.angle_beta   90.00
_cell.angle_gamma   90.00
#
_symmetry.space_group_name_H-M   'P 1'
#
loop_
_entity.id
_entity.type
_entity.pdbx_description
1 polymer ?
#
loop_
_entity_poly.entity_id
_entity_poly.type
_entity_poly.pdbx_seq_one_letter_code
_entity_poly.pdbx_strand_id
1 'polypeptide(L)'
;MKLFILLFTILCITVATVSADEKCGICKASVKSIKDSKELAYMKDLTTEQIENIVNKHVKKNCSAPSICNKLIKSLIEIADQLDDDLDATPAQLCQFVYHC
;
A
#
# COMPACT_ATOMS: atom_id res chain seq x y z
N MET A 1 21.63 -0.72 38.97
CA MET A 1 20.41 -0.81 38.15
C MET A 1 20.01 0.57 37.62
N LYS A 2 20.84 1.21 36.78
CA LYS A 2 20.54 2.56 36.23
C LYS A 2 20.92 2.68 34.75
N LEU A 3 21.79 1.78 34.26
CA LEU A 3 22.22 1.72 32.86
C LEU A 3 21.24 0.95 31.95
N PHE A 4 20.46 0.00 32.50
CA PHE A 4 19.54 -0.83 31.71
C PHE A 4 18.25 -0.11 31.30
N ILE A 5 17.85 0.95 32.01
CA ILE A 5 16.64 1.73 31.68
C ILE A 5 16.91 2.69 30.51
N LEU A 6 18.16 3.15 30.34
CA LEU A 6 18.55 4.06 29.26
C LEU A 6 18.58 3.39 27.88
N LEU A 7 18.79 2.07 27.83
CA LEU A 7 18.77 1.30 26.59
C LEU A 7 17.35 0.99 26.10
N PHE A 8 16.36 0.96 27.00
CA PHE A 8 14.97 0.72 26.63
C PHE A 8 14.25 1.97 26.08
N THR A 9 14.72 3.18 26.40
CA THR A 9 14.12 4.42 25.89
C THR A 9 14.61 4.78 24.48
N ILE A 10 15.75 4.27 24.03
CA ILE A 10 16.28 4.53 22.68
C ILE A 10 15.68 3.58 21.64
N LEU A 11 15.19 2.40 22.06
CA LEU A 11 14.61 1.41 21.13
C LEU A 11 13.19 1.78 20.63
N CYS A 12 12.53 2.77 21.24
CA CYS A 12 11.15 3.16 20.89
C CYS A 12 11.04 4.37 19.95
N ILE A 13 12.14 5.00 19.53
CA ILE A 13 12.09 6.26 18.75
C ILE A 13 12.47 6.08 17.27
N THR A 14 12.74 4.86 16.80
CA THR A 14 12.77 4.60 15.36
C THR A 14 11.35 4.33 14.83
N VAL A 15 10.41 5.24 15.14
CA VAL A 15 9.31 5.50 14.21
C VAL A 15 9.97 6.06 12.96
N ALA A 16 10.40 5.15 12.07
CA ALA A 16 10.91 5.49 10.76
C ALA A 16 9.86 6.38 10.11
N THR A 17 10.13 7.69 10.07
CA THR A 17 9.29 8.65 9.37
C THR A 17 9.55 8.41 7.90
N VAL A 18 8.78 7.47 7.36
CA VAL A 18 8.79 7.12 5.93
C VAL A 18 8.43 8.38 5.17
N SER A 19 9.34 8.83 4.32
CA SER A 19 9.22 10.12 3.63
C SER A 19 8.01 10.11 2.69
N ALA A 20 7.52 11.29 2.31
CA ALA A 20 6.43 11.40 1.34
C ALA A 20 6.81 10.74 -0.01
N ASP A 21 8.07 10.88 -0.43
CA ASP A 21 8.59 10.24 -1.64
C ASP A 21 8.57 8.71 -1.54
N GLU A 22 8.91 8.16 -0.38
CA GLU A 22 8.90 6.71 -0.17
C GLU A 22 7.48 6.15 -0.17
N LYS A 23 6.51 6.84 0.46
CA LYS A 23 5.08 6.47 0.38
C LYS A 23 4.56 6.49 -1.06
N CYS A 24 4.92 7.52 -1.81
CA CYS A 24 4.51 7.67 -3.20
C CYS A 24 5.14 6.60 -4.10
N GLY A 25 6.42 6.28 -3.88
CA GLY A 25 7.11 5.18 -4.56
C GLY A 25 6.46 3.82 -4.29
N ILE A 26 6.19 3.51 -3.02
CA ILE A 26 5.51 2.27 -2.60
C ILE A 26 4.14 2.16 -3.25
N CYS A 27 3.35 3.23 -3.22
CA CYS A 27 2.02 3.24 -3.84
C CYS A 27 2.11 2.98 -5.35
N LYS A 28 2.96 3.72 -6.07
CA LYS A 28 3.09 3.58 -7.53
C LYS A 28 3.53 2.17 -7.92
N ALA A 29 4.47 1.59 -7.19
CA ALA A 29 4.93 0.22 -7.40
C ALA A 29 3.81 -0.81 -7.14
N SER A 30 3.02 -0.61 -6.08
CA SER A 30 1.89 -1.48 -5.73
C SER A 30 0.79 -1.41 -6.79
N VAL A 31 0.33 -0.20 -7.16
CA VAL A 31 -0.69 0.00 -8.19
C VAL A 31 -0.23 -0.55 -9.53
N LYS A 32 1.01 -0.27 -9.94
CA LYS A 32 1.57 -0.86 -11.16
C LYS A 32 1.55 -2.38 -11.11
N SER A 33 1.97 -2.99 -9.99
CA SER A 33 1.99 -4.43 -9.86
C SER A 33 0.59 -5.06 -9.90
N ILE A 34 -0.45 -4.37 -9.44
CA ILE A 34 -1.84 -4.81 -9.51
C ILE A 34 -2.35 -4.73 -10.96
N LYS A 35 -2.16 -3.58 -11.62
CA LYS A 35 -2.59 -3.39 -13.02
C LYS A 35 -1.87 -4.36 -13.97
N ASP A 36 -0.57 -4.57 -13.78
CA ASP A 36 0.22 -5.49 -14.59
C ASP A 36 -0.17 -6.96 -14.38
N SER A 37 -0.71 -7.34 -13.21
CA SER A 37 -1.10 -8.73 -12.94
C SER A 37 -2.43 -9.10 -13.58
N LYS A 38 -3.28 -8.11 -13.88
CA LYS A 38 -4.64 -8.29 -14.41
C LYS A 38 -5.52 -9.18 -13.53
N GLU A 39 -5.14 -9.39 -12.27
CA GLU A 39 -5.93 -10.20 -11.33
C GLU A 39 -7.24 -9.50 -10.93
N LEU A 40 -7.33 -8.17 -11.11
CA LEU A 40 -8.56 -7.39 -10.94
C LEU A 40 -9.35 -7.19 -12.24
N ALA A 41 -8.85 -7.70 -13.38
CA ALA A 41 -9.64 -7.70 -14.61
C ALA A 41 -10.92 -8.50 -14.35
N TYR A 42 -12.07 -7.93 -14.70
CA TYR A 42 -13.39 -8.49 -14.37
C TYR A 42 -13.72 -8.48 -12.87
N MET A 43 -13.43 -7.36 -12.19
CA MET A 43 -13.71 -7.19 -10.75
C MET A 43 -15.15 -7.56 -10.35
N LYS A 44 -16.12 -7.40 -11.26
CA LYS A 44 -17.54 -7.79 -11.06
C LYS A 44 -17.75 -9.26 -10.67
N ASP A 45 -16.82 -10.15 -11.04
CA ASP A 45 -16.92 -11.59 -10.81
C ASP A 45 -16.13 -12.03 -9.57
N LEU A 46 -15.47 -11.08 -8.88
CA LEU A 46 -14.69 -11.32 -7.67
C LEU A 46 -15.50 -11.02 -6.42
N THR A 47 -15.30 -11.83 -5.37
CA THR A 47 -15.77 -11.50 -4.03
C THR A 47 -14.93 -10.39 -3.42
N THR A 48 -15.49 -9.69 -2.43
CA THR A 48 -14.74 -8.70 -1.64
C THR A 48 -13.45 -9.31 -1.06
N GLU A 49 -13.51 -10.54 -0.54
CA GLU A 49 -12.34 -11.23 0.01
C GLU A 49 -11.27 -11.50 -1.06
N GLN A 50 -11.65 -11.84 -2.29
CA GLN A 50 -10.70 -12.01 -3.39
C GLN A 50 -10.00 -10.69 -3.75
N ILE A 51 -10.76 -9.60 -3.84
CA ILE A 51 -10.20 -8.25 -4.09
C ILE A 51 -9.22 -7.87 -2.97
N GLU A 52 -9.62 -8.03 -1.72
CA GLU A 52 -8.77 -7.74 -0.56
C GLU A 52 -7.48 -8.56 -0.60
N ASN A 53 -7.55 -9.85 -0.94
CA ASN A 53 -6.40 -10.74 -1.03
C ASN A 53 -5.43 -10.33 -2.15
N ILE A 54 -5.95 -9.93 -3.32
CA ILE A 54 -5.14 -9.44 -4.44
C ILE A 54 -4.42 -8.15 -4.06
N VAL A 55 -5.16 -7.15 -3.54
CA VAL A 55 -4.57 -5.88 -3.11
C VAL A 55 -3.51 -6.12 -2.02
N ASN A 56 -3.82 -6.94 -1.02
CA ASN A 56 -2.88 -7.31 0.05
C ASN A 56 -1.59 -7.93 -0.51
N LYS A 57 -1.71 -8.91 -1.42
CA LYS A 57 -0.58 -9.61 -2.04
C LYS A 57 0.38 -8.64 -2.70
N HIS A 58 -0.14 -7.68 -3.49
CA HIS A 58 0.70 -6.74 -4.23
C HIS A 58 1.25 -5.61 -3.36
N VAL A 59 0.50 -5.10 -2.40
CA VAL A 59 1.02 -4.06 -1.49
C VAL A 59 2.11 -4.63 -0.58
N LYS A 60 1.90 -5.81 0.01
CA LYS A 60 2.89 -6.44 0.92
C LYS A 60 4.20 -6.79 0.21
N LYS A 61 4.18 -6.98 -1.11
CA LYS A 61 5.40 -7.19 -1.91
C LYS A 61 6.27 -5.93 -1.99
N ASN A 62 5.65 -4.75 -1.96
CA ASN A 62 6.32 -3.46 -2.17
C ASN A 62 6.43 -2.61 -0.90
N CYS A 63 5.81 -3.03 0.20
CA CYS A 63 5.70 -2.26 1.43
C CYS A 63 6.09 -3.10 2.64
N SER A 64 7.09 -2.64 3.40
CA SER A 64 7.57 -3.31 4.62
C SER A 64 7.15 -2.60 5.91
N ALA A 65 6.67 -1.35 5.84
CA ALA A 65 6.27 -0.55 7.00
C ALA A 65 4.77 -0.74 7.33
N PRO A 66 4.39 -1.51 8.36
CA PRO A 66 3.01 -1.98 8.53
C PRO A 66 1.96 -0.86 8.61
N SER A 67 2.30 0.26 9.23
CA SER A 67 1.40 1.42 9.38
C SER A 67 1.04 2.08 8.05
N ILE A 68 1.93 2.04 7.06
CA ILE A 68 1.71 2.58 5.71
C ILE A 68 1.06 1.53 4.84
N CYS A 69 1.53 0.29 4.91
CA CYS A 69 0.98 -0.79 4.10
C CYS A 69 -0.52 -0.96 4.38
N ASN A 70 -0.92 -0.98 5.65
CA ASN A 70 -2.32 -1.16 6.03
C ASN A 70 -3.20 0.02 5.57
N LYS A 71 -2.68 1.25 5.62
CA LYS A 71 -3.40 2.43 5.09
C LYS A 71 -3.54 2.35 3.58
N LEU A 72 -2.45 2.04 2.88
CA LEU A 72 -2.44 1.90 1.43
C LEU A 72 -3.38 0.77 0.97
N ILE A 73 -3.32 -0.40 1.61
CA ILE A 73 -4.22 -1.54 1.33
C ILE A 73 -5.67 -1.08 1.43
N LYS A 74 -6.05 -0.44 2.54
CA LYS A 74 -7.41 0.04 2.75
C LYS A 74 -7.84 1.02 1.65
N SER A 75 -7.01 2.02 1.36
CA SER A 75 -7.31 3.01 0.33
C SER A 75 -7.41 2.39 -1.07
N LEU A 76 -6.57 1.42 -1.40
CA LEU A 76 -6.61 0.73 -2.70
C LEU A 76 -7.82 -0.20 -2.84
N ILE A 77 -8.29 -0.83 -1.75
CA ILE A 77 -9.54 -1.60 -1.76
C ILE A 77 -10.74 -0.68 -2.02
N GLU A 78 -10.76 0.52 -1.42
CA GLU A 78 -11.82 1.51 -1.61
C GLU A 78 -11.94 2.00 -3.06
N ILE A 79 -10.85 1.90 -3.84
CA ILE A 79 -10.79 2.29 -5.25
C ILE A 79 -10.49 1.10 -6.17
N ALA A 80 -10.79 -0.12 -5.75
CA ALA A 80 -10.41 -1.32 -6.48
C ALA A 80 -11.00 -1.34 -7.91
N ASP A 81 -12.15 -0.72 -8.10
CA ASP A 81 -12.76 -0.50 -9.42
C ASP A 81 -11.83 0.30 -10.33
N GLN A 82 -11.15 1.32 -9.82
CA GLN A 82 -10.18 2.14 -10.55
C GLN A 82 -8.84 1.44 -10.82
N LEU A 83 -8.58 0.32 -10.14
CA LEU A 83 -7.39 -0.51 -10.35
C LEU A 83 -7.58 -1.53 -11.47
N ASP A 84 -8.80 -1.67 -12.00
CA ASP A 84 -9.08 -2.44 -13.21
C ASP A 84 -8.25 -1.90 -14.40
N ASP A 85 -7.69 -2.79 -15.21
CA ASP A 85 -6.82 -2.42 -16.34
C ASP A 85 -7.58 -1.76 -17.49
N ASP A 86 -8.91 -1.94 -17.54
CA ASP A 86 -9.81 -1.26 -18.48
C ASP A 86 -9.92 0.26 -18.22
N LEU A 87 -9.50 0.74 -17.05
CA LEU A 87 -9.49 2.17 -16.74
C LEU A 87 -8.11 2.78 -17.00
N ASP A 88 -8.10 3.84 -17.80
CA ASP A 88 -6.89 4.51 -18.32
C ASP A 88 -6.12 5.35 -17.27
N ALA A 89 -6.40 5.14 -15.98
CA ALA A 89 -5.74 5.84 -14.88
C ALA A 89 -4.32 5.32 -14.67
N THR A 90 -3.33 6.23 -14.68
CA THR A 90 -1.94 5.90 -14.40
C THR A 90 -1.70 5.62 -12.92
N PRO A 91 -0.68 4.82 -12.54
CA PRO A 91 -0.32 4.62 -11.14
C PRO A 91 -0.09 5.91 -10.35
N ALA A 92 0.43 6.96 -11.01
CA ALA A 92 0.64 8.25 -10.36
C ALA A 92 -0.69 8.95 -10.00
N GLN A 93 -1.66 8.95 -10.91
CA GLN A 93 -2.97 9.55 -10.69
C GLN A 93 -3.74 8.84 -9.57
N LEU A 94 -3.72 7.50 -9.57
CA LEU A 94 -4.38 6.70 -8.53
C LEU A 94 -3.74 6.92 -7.16
N CYS A 95 -2.41 6.99 -7.09
CA CYS A 95 -1.71 7.27 -5.84
C CYS A 95 -1.94 8.69 -5.30
N GLN A 96 -2.11 9.67 -6.18
CA GLN A 96 -2.53 11.02 -5.80
C GLN A 96 -3.97 11.05 -5.29
N PHE A 97 -4.87 10.28 -5.93
CA PHE A 97 -6.26 10.17 -5.52
C PHE A 97 -6.40 9.61 -4.09
N VAL A 98 -5.55 8.64 -3.73
CA VAL A 98 -5.54 8.06 -2.38
C VAL A 98 -4.62 8.77 -1.38
N TYR A 99 -4.13 9.98 -1.70
CA TYR A 99 -3.25 10.78 -0.84
C TYR A 99 -1.97 10.06 -0.37
N HIS A 100 -1.44 9.16 -1.19
CA HIS A 100 -0.14 8.52 -0.99
C HIS A 100 0.95 9.11 -1.90
N CYS A 101 0.51 9.92 -2.87
CA CYS A 101 1.21 11.01 -3.54
C CYS A 101 0.30 12.26 -3.43
#